data_AF-A0A3D9VJE3-F1
#
_entry.id   AF-A0A3D9VJE3-F1
#
_cell.length_a   1.000
_cell.length_b   1.000
_cell.length_c   1.000
_cell.angle_alpha   90.00
_cell.angle_beta   90.00
_cell.angle_gamma   90.00
#
_symmetry.space_group_name_H-M   'P 1'
#
loop_
_entity.id
_entity.type
_entity.pdbx_description
1 polymer ?
#
loop_
_entity_poly.entity_id
_entity_poly.type
_entity_poly.pdbx_seq_one_letter_code
_entity_poly.pdbx_strand_id
1 'polypeptide(L)'
;MKTENLVQQVEETLQEIKNHENYAKSAVEIQKDMINQPMFDKSINPKEKDHTLDFIKMPTNLRYYSYMQDYGVTESALILYQIIIDFFNAKEKKAFPSQYRLAMETGKSIRTINHNIKILQNVGLVAVKRRGIGRSNEYIPLLPLTLDELLKRFPKAEERYYKQALAVEKIRKNDEEKKNGIMQRMERRKAKAHAAGTKTEVASDDLEDMSF
;
A
#
# COMPACT_ATOMS: atom_id res chain seq x y z
N MET A 1 20.85 13.47 -32.04
CA MET A 1 21.70 12.26 -32.13
C MET A 1 21.63 11.30 -30.94
N LYS A 2 22.07 11.62 -29.70
CA LYS A 2 22.00 10.63 -28.59
C LYS A 2 20.57 10.31 -28.11
N THR A 3 19.69 11.32 -28.08
CA THR A 3 18.32 11.16 -27.57
C THR A 3 17.38 10.44 -28.54
N GLU A 4 17.54 10.65 -29.85
CA GLU A 4 16.76 9.97 -30.89
C GLU A 4 17.06 8.46 -30.91
N ASN A 5 18.33 8.09 -30.70
CA ASN A 5 18.74 6.69 -30.58
C ASN A 5 18.10 6.02 -29.34
N LEU A 6 18.03 6.72 -28.21
CA LEU A 6 17.40 6.20 -26.99
C LEU A 6 15.87 6.01 -27.15
N VAL A 7 15.19 6.95 -27.80
CA VAL A 7 13.74 6.84 -28.05
C VAL A 7 13.44 5.64 -28.94
N GLN A 8 14.21 5.47 -30.02
CA GLN A 8 14.06 4.35 -30.93
C GLN A 8 14.32 3.00 -30.24
N GLN A 9 15.37 2.90 -29.41
CA GLN A 9 15.63 1.70 -28.61
C GLN A 9 14.48 1.36 -27.65
N VAL A 10 13.86 2.37 -27.03
CA VAL A 10 12.70 2.17 -26.17
C VAL A 10 11.49 1.68 -26.98
N GLU A 11 11.26 2.24 -28.16
CA GLU A 11 10.16 1.80 -29.05
C GLU A 11 10.33 0.35 -29.50
N GLU A 12 11.54 -0.04 -29.89
CA GLU A 12 11.89 -1.43 -30.23
C GLU A 12 11.66 -2.36 -29.04
N THR A 13 12.14 -1.99 -27.85
CA THR A 13 11.93 -2.76 -26.61
C THR A 13 10.44 -2.91 -26.28
N LEU A 14 9.63 -1.86 -26.46
CA LEU A 14 8.19 -1.91 -26.24
C LEU A 14 7.51 -2.87 -27.21
N GLN A 15 8.01 -2.98 -28.44
CA GLN A 15 7.49 -3.93 -29.41
C GLN A 15 7.83 -5.38 -29.04
N GLU A 16 9.04 -5.63 -28.55
CA GLU A 16 9.42 -6.94 -28.01
C GLU A 16 8.55 -7.36 -26.81
N ILE A 17 8.29 -6.43 -25.88
CA ILE A 17 7.42 -6.68 -24.73
C ILE A 17 6.01 -7.08 -25.16
N LYS A 18 5.46 -6.45 -26.21
CA LYS A 18 4.14 -6.78 -26.75
C LYS A 18 4.06 -8.18 -27.35
N ASN A 19 5.19 -8.71 -27.82
CA ASN A 19 5.28 -10.06 -28.38
C ASN A 19 5.47 -11.13 -27.30
N HIS A 20 5.66 -10.74 -26.04
CA HIS A 20 5.86 -11.67 -24.93
C HIS A 20 4.60 -12.54 -24.70
N GLU A 21 4.75 -13.84 -24.49
CA GLU A 21 3.64 -14.80 -24.34
C GLU A 21 2.65 -14.46 -23.22
N ASN A 22 3.14 -13.76 -22.19
CA ASN A 22 2.34 -13.33 -21.05
C ASN A 22 1.69 -11.95 -21.24
N TYR A 23 1.97 -11.22 -22.34
CA TYR A 23 1.47 -9.85 -22.54
C TYR A 23 -0.06 -9.76 -22.52
N ALA A 24 -0.75 -10.76 -23.07
CA ALA A 24 -2.21 -10.83 -23.11
C ALA A 24 -2.83 -11.58 -21.93
N LYS A 25 -2.03 -12.28 -21.11
CA LYS A 25 -2.53 -13.08 -19.99
C LYS A 25 -2.86 -12.18 -18.80
N SER A 26 -3.87 -12.57 -18.03
CA SER A 26 -4.17 -11.91 -16.76
C SER A 26 -3.11 -12.23 -15.70
N ALA A 27 -2.97 -11.35 -14.69
CA ALA A 27 -2.05 -11.60 -13.58
C ALA A 27 -2.34 -12.93 -12.85
N VAL A 28 -3.62 -13.32 -12.75
CA VAL A 28 -4.03 -14.58 -12.11
C VAL A 28 -3.55 -15.79 -12.91
N GLU A 29 -3.67 -15.74 -14.24
CA GLU A 29 -3.19 -16.83 -15.11
C GLU A 29 -1.66 -16.94 -15.08
N ILE A 30 -0.96 -15.80 -15.12
CA ILE A 30 0.50 -15.78 -15.00
C ILE A 30 0.92 -16.40 -13.67
N GLN A 31 0.24 -16.06 -12.57
CA GLN A 31 0.60 -16.55 -11.24
C GLN A 31 0.28 -18.03 -11.02
N LYS A 32 -0.77 -18.57 -11.66
CA LYS A 32 -1.10 -20.01 -11.59
C LYS A 32 0.07 -20.89 -12.04
N ASP A 33 0.83 -20.42 -13.01
CA ASP A 33 1.99 -21.13 -13.56
C ASP A 33 3.29 -20.83 -12.77
N MET A 34 3.28 -19.83 -11.87
CA MET A 34 4.45 -19.31 -11.13
C MET A 34 4.34 -19.47 -9.60
N ILE A 35 4.01 -20.68 -9.12
CA ILE A 35 3.65 -20.97 -7.72
C ILE A 35 4.82 -20.80 -6.71
N ASN A 36 6.07 -20.62 -7.16
CA ASN A 36 7.25 -20.65 -6.29
C ASN A 36 7.82 -19.28 -5.89
N GLN A 37 6.98 -18.27 -5.63
CA GLN A 37 7.47 -17.02 -5.06
C GLN A 37 7.84 -17.24 -3.57
N PRO A 38 9.08 -16.95 -3.13
CA PRO A 38 9.47 -17.17 -1.75
C PRO A 38 8.72 -16.21 -0.81
N MET A 39 8.36 -16.69 0.38
CA MET A 39 7.82 -15.85 1.45
C MET A 39 8.86 -14.80 1.86
N PHE A 40 8.44 -13.54 1.97
CA PHE A 40 9.27 -12.50 2.56
C PHE A 40 9.36 -12.71 4.08
N ASP A 41 10.49 -13.23 4.54
CA ASP A 41 10.78 -13.44 5.95
C ASP A 41 11.61 -12.29 6.52
N LYS A 42 10.99 -11.52 7.43
CA LYS A 42 11.62 -10.36 8.08
C LYS A 42 12.82 -10.72 8.97
N SER A 43 12.99 -11.99 9.31
CA SER A 43 14.12 -12.46 10.13
C SER A 43 15.39 -12.72 9.30
N ILE A 44 15.26 -12.85 7.97
CA ILE A 44 16.39 -13.08 7.07
C ILE A 44 17.10 -11.76 6.80
N ASN A 45 18.39 -11.69 7.17
CA ASN A 45 19.23 -10.58 6.78
C ASN A 45 19.76 -10.77 5.35
N PRO A 46 19.79 -9.71 4.52
CA PRO A 46 20.38 -9.78 3.19
C PRO A 46 21.84 -10.23 3.25
N LYS A 47 22.30 -10.90 2.19
CA LYS A 47 23.71 -11.20 2.01
C LYS A 47 24.48 -9.88 1.83
N GLU A 48 25.78 -9.89 2.13
CA GLU A 48 26.62 -8.71 1.97
C GLU A 48 26.57 -8.21 0.51
N LYS A 49 26.25 -6.92 0.31
CA LYS A 49 26.02 -6.25 -0.99
C LYS A 49 24.70 -6.59 -1.71
N ASP A 50 23.81 -7.33 -1.06
CA ASP A 50 22.45 -7.56 -1.54
C ASP A 50 21.51 -6.46 -1.03
N HIS A 51 21.28 -5.46 -1.87
CA HIS A 51 20.42 -4.32 -1.58
C HIS A 51 18.91 -4.62 -1.77
N THR A 52 18.54 -5.86 -2.13
CA THR A 52 17.12 -6.22 -2.37
C THR A 52 16.25 -6.15 -1.11
N LEU A 53 16.87 -6.20 0.07
CA LEU A 53 16.19 -6.10 1.37
C LEU A 53 16.59 -4.84 2.15
N ASP A 54 17.08 -3.80 1.47
CA ASP A 54 17.40 -2.54 2.15
C ASP A 54 16.12 -1.95 2.77
N PHE A 55 16.16 -1.75 4.09
CA PHE A 55 15.02 -1.21 4.83
C PHE A 55 15.01 0.33 4.76
N ILE A 56 14.01 0.86 4.06
CA ILE A 56 13.69 2.28 4.15
C ILE A 56 13.02 2.53 5.50
N LYS A 57 13.65 3.35 6.35
CA LYS A 57 13.10 3.70 7.66
C LYS A 57 11.86 4.57 7.50
N MET A 58 10.69 3.97 7.67
CA MET A 58 9.40 4.65 7.54
C MET A 58 8.80 5.08 8.88
N PRO A 59 8.32 6.34 9.02
CA PRO A 59 7.62 6.76 10.22
C PRO A 59 6.28 6.01 10.38
N THR A 60 6.10 5.35 11.51
CA THR A 60 4.90 4.56 11.82
C THR A 60 3.59 5.36 11.72
N ASN A 61 3.63 6.65 12.07
CA ASN A 61 2.46 7.52 12.09
C ASN A 61 1.97 7.93 10.69
N LEU A 62 2.73 7.66 9.62
CA LEU A 62 2.31 7.94 8.25
C LEU A 62 0.95 7.30 7.92
N ARG A 63 0.66 6.14 8.52
CA ARG A 63 -0.61 5.40 8.31
C ARG A 63 -1.86 6.21 8.67
N TYR A 64 -1.77 7.18 9.59
CA TYR A 64 -2.92 7.99 10.00
C TYR A 64 -3.35 8.97 8.90
N TYR A 65 -2.47 9.28 7.95
CA TYR A 65 -2.80 10.12 6.80
C TYR A 65 -3.70 9.42 5.78
N SER A 66 -4.02 8.13 5.95
CA SER A 66 -5.09 7.47 5.18
C SER A 66 -6.46 8.10 5.46
N TYR A 67 -6.66 8.71 6.63
CA TYR A 67 -7.89 9.45 6.97
C TYR A 67 -7.93 10.86 6.36
N MET A 68 -6.88 11.30 5.66
CA MET A 68 -6.77 12.65 5.09
C MET A 68 -7.24 12.74 3.63
N GLN A 69 -8.01 11.75 3.14
CA GLN A 69 -8.53 11.73 1.77
C GLN A 69 -9.38 12.96 1.42
N ASP A 70 -10.15 13.49 2.38
CA ASP A 70 -10.94 14.72 2.18
C ASP A 70 -10.09 16.00 2.09
N TYR A 71 -8.79 15.90 2.38
CA TYR A 71 -7.78 16.93 2.15
C TYR A 71 -6.91 16.62 0.90
N GLY A 72 -7.31 15.64 0.10
CA GLY A 72 -6.66 15.24 -1.15
C GLY A 72 -5.50 14.25 -0.97
N VAL A 73 -5.25 13.73 0.23
CA VAL A 73 -4.22 12.70 0.41
C VAL A 73 -4.66 11.40 -0.27
N THR A 74 -3.81 10.92 -1.17
CA THR A 74 -3.97 9.64 -1.87
C THR A 74 -2.85 8.70 -1.50
N GLU A 75 -3.04 7.40 -1.73
CA GLU A 75 -2.01 6.37 -1.54
C GLU A 75 -0.78 6.69 -2.42
N SER A 76 -1.01 7.21 -3.63
CA SER A 76 0.03 7.71 -4.54
C SER A 76 0.85 8.86 -3.92
N ALA A 77 0.22 9.77 -3.19
CA ALA A 77 0.93 10.82 -2.46
C ALA A 77 1.73 10.24 -1.28
N LEU A 78 1.18 9.26 -0.56
CA LEU A 78 1.89 8.60 0.53
C LEU A 78 3.11 7.81 0.03
N ILE A 79 2.99 7.09 -1.09
CA ILE A 79 4.13 6.41 -1.77
C ILE A 79 5.19 7.43 -2.16
N LEU A 80 4.80 8.57 -2.75
CA LEU A 80 5.74 9.63 -3.10
C LEU A 80 6.51 10.16 -1.89
N TYR A 81 5.87 10.28 -0.73
CA TYR A 81 6.55 10.65 0.50
C TYR A 81 7.61 9.62 0.91
N GLN A 82 7.34 8.31 0.75
CA GLN A 82 8.33 7.25 1.05
C GLN A 82 9.54 7.34 0.12
N ILE A 83 9.30 7.54 -1.18
CA ILE A 83 10.38 7.72 -2.17
C ILE A 83 11.21 8.98 -1.84
N ILE A 84 10.58 10.07 -1.40
CA ILE A 84 11.31 11.26 -0.95
C ILE A 84 12.20 10.96 0.27
N ILE A 85 11.73 10.14 1.21
CA ILE A 85 12.54 9.67 2.35
C ILE A 85 13.73 8.82 1.87
N ASP A 86 13.52 7.95 0.90
CA ASP A 86 14.58 7.11 0.35
C ASP A 86 15.71 7.94 -0.30
N PHE A 87 15.34 9.02 -1.01
CA PHE A 87 16.31 10.00 -1.53
C PHE A 87 16.92 10.94 -0.48
N PHE A 88 16.61 10.79 0.81
CA PHE A 88 17.07 11.71 1.84
C PHE A 88 18.57 11.58 2.09
N ASN A 89 19.29 12.67 1.85
CA ASN A 89 20.71 12.75 2.20
C ASN A 89 20.86 13.16 3.67
N ALA A 90 21.38 12.24 4.49
CA ALA A 90 21.54 12.44 5.93
C ALA A 90 22.50 13.58 6.32
N LYS A 91 23.50 13.90 5.47
CA LYS A 91 24.45 15.00 5.69
C LYS A 91 23.81 16.34 5.37
N GLU A 92 23.07 16.42 4.28
CA GLU A 92 22.44 17.66 3.81
C GLU A 92 21.05 17.93 4.43
N LYS A 93 20.47 16.94 5.12
CA LYS A 93 19.14 16.99 5.75
C LYS A 93 18.02 17.32 4.77
N LYS A 94 18.15 16.85 3.52
CA LYS A 94 17.17 17.07 2.44
C LYS A 94 17.30 16.01 1.35
N ALA A 95 16.24 15.86 0.57
CA ALA A 95 16.22 15.12 -0.67
C ALA A 95 16.17 16.09 -1.85
N PHE A 96 16.76 15.73 -2.99
CA PHE A 96 16.78 16.57 -4.20
C PHE A 96 16.53 15.82 -5.52
N PRO A 97 15.66 14.77 -5.58
CA PRO A 97 15.32 14.15 -6.85
C PRO A 97 14.61 15.13 -7.78
N SER A 98 14.85 15.03 -9.09
CA SER A 98 14.07 15.79 -10.07
C SER A 98 12.64 15.27 -10.14
N GLN A 99 11.70 16.09 -10.61
CA GLN A 99 10.31 15.63 -10.83
C GLN A 99 10.24 14.51 -11.88
N TYR A 100 11.15 14.49 -12.85
CA TYR A 100 11.30 13.41 -13.81
C TYR A 100 11.73 12.10 -13.14
N ARG A 101 12.68 12.16 -12.19
CA ARG A 101 13.09 10.98 -11.42
C ARG A 101 11.93 10.46 -10.59
N LEU A 102 11.23 11.32 -9.87
CA LEU A 102 10.06 10.94 -9.08
C LEU A 102 8.95 10.34 -9.95
N ALA A 103 8.74 10.86 -11.17
CA ALA A 103 7.77 10.32 -12.12
C ALA A 103 8.14 8.89 -12.55
N MET A 104 9.43 8.63 -12.82
CA MET A 104 9.93 7.29 -13.15
C MET A 104 9.75 6.30 -12.00
N GLU A 105 10.14 6.68 -10.78
CA GLU A 105 10.05 5.79 -9.60
C GLU A 105 8.62 5.46 -9.17
N THR A 106 7.66 6.36 -9.46
CA THR A 106 6.25 6.15 -9.11
C THR A 106 5.41 5.60 -10.25
N GLY A 107 5.93 5.58 -11.49
CA GLY A 107 5.15 5.34 -12.69
C GLY A 107 4.02 6.36 -12.91
N LYS A 108 4.12 7.57 -12.35
CA LYS A 108 3.09 8.62 -12.45
C LYS A 108 3.54 9.76 -13.36
N SER A 109 2.57 10.46 -13.94
CA SER A 109 2.86 11.66 -14.73
C SER A 109 3.50 12.76 -13.89
N ILE A 110 4.31 13.62 -14.52
CA ILE A 110 4.90 14.80 -13.86
C ILE A 110 3.83 15.70 -13.25
N ARG A 111 2.66 15.83 -13.93
CA ARG A 111 1.51 16.58 -13.42
C ARG A 111 1.02 16.01 -12.08
N THR A 112 0.90 14.68 -12.00
CA THR A 112 0.51 13.97 -10.77
C THR A 112 1.55 14.15 -9.67
N ILE A 113 2.85 14.05 -10.00
CA ILE A 113 3.93 14.30 -9.05
C ILE A 113 3.83 15.70 -8.44
N ASN A 114 3.67 16.73 -9.27
CA ASN A 114 3.53 18.10 -8.79
C ASN A 114 2.29 18.30 -7.92
N HIS A 115 1.17 17.65 -8.28
CA HIS A 115 -0.04 17.67 -7.48
C HIS A 115 0.17 17.01 -6.11
N ASN A 116 0.75 15.81 -6.09
CA ASN A 116 1.02 15.07 -4.86
C ASN A 116 2.02 15.79 -3.95
N ILE A 117 3.09 16.40 -4.50
CA ILE A 117 4.02 17.24 -3.73
C ILE A 117 3.26 18.39 -3.04
N LYS A 118 2.34 19.05 -3.77
CA LYS A 118 1.53 20.14 -3.21
C LYS A 118 0.62 19.63 -2.08
N ILE A 119 -0.01 18.47 -2.25
CA ILE A 119 -0.82 17.84 -1.20
C ILE A 119 0.03 17.57 0.04
N LEU A 120 1.17 16.89 -0.13
CA LEU A 120 2.11 16.58 0.96
C LEU A 120 2.57 17.84 1.69
N GLN A 121 2.78 18.94 0.96
CA GLN A 121 3.11 20.24 1.54
C GLN A 121 1.93 20.82 2.34
N ASN A 122 0.72 20.78 1.79
CA ASN A 122 -0.48 21.32 2.45
C ASN A 122 -0.82 20.58 3.75
N VAL A 123 -0.60 19.27 3.82
CA VAL A 123 -0.86 18.46 5.02
C VAL A 123 0.34 18.35 5.96
N GLY A 124 1.43 19.09 5.67
CA GLY A 124 2.59 19.20 6.55
C GLY A 124 3.52 17.99 6.57
N LEU A 125 3.52 17.16 5.52
CA LEU A 125 4.45 16.03 5.38
C LEU A 125 5.75 16.41 4.66
N VAL A 126 5.75 17.44 3.82
CA VAL A 126 6.97 17.87 3.10
C VAL A 126 7.08 19.39 3.08
N ALA A 127 8.25 19.92 3.41
CA ALA A 127 8.61 21.30 3.07
C ALA A 127 9.40 21.33 1.75
N VAL A 128 9.04 22.25 0.85
CA VAL A 128 9.66 22.37 -0.49
C VAL A 128 10.40 23.70 -0.59
N LYS A 129 11.69 23.66 -0.91
CA LYS A 129 12.49 24.85 -1.24
C LYS A 129 12.84 24.86 -2.73
N ARG A 130 12.48 25.95 -3.41
CA ARG A 130 12.82 26.16 -4.83
C ARG A 130 14.25 26.68 -4.95
N ARG A 131 15.01 26.15 -5.91
CA ARG A 131 16.41 26.55 -6.16
C ARG A 131 16.63 27.42 -7.41
N GLY A 132 15.55 27.86 -8.05
CA GLY A 132 15.58 28.60 -9.30
C GLY A 132 15.36 27.73 -10.54
N ILE A 133 15.33 28.37 -11.70
CA ILE A 133 15.03 27.74 -13.00
C ILE A 133 16.10 26.69 -13.33
N GLY A 134 15.68 25.51 -13.79
CA GLY A 134 16.56 24.42 -14.22
C GLY A 134 17.20 23.61 -13.08
N ARG A 135 16.97 23.97 -11.81
CA ARG A 135 17.47 23.20 -10.66
C ARG A 135 16.34 22.38 -10.03
N SER A 136 16.64 21.16 -9.61
CA SER A 136 15.69 20.33 -8.86
C SER A 136 15.36 21.00 -7.52
N ASN A 137 14.09 20.93 -7.11
CA ASN A 137 13.68 21.41 -5.80
C ASN A 137 14.37 20.61 -4.68
N GLU A 138 14.44 21.21 -3.50
CA GLU A 138 14.82 20.51 -2.28
C GLU A 138 13.55 20.15 -1.52
N TYR A 139 13.47 18.89 -1.11
CA TYR A 139 12.37 18.33 -0.34
C TYR A 139 12.88 17.97 1.05
N ILE A 140 12.22 18.49 2.07
CA ILE A 140 12.51 18.21 3.47
C ILE A 140 11.32 17.40 3.98
N PRO A 141 11.44 16.07 4.13
CA PRO A 141 10.38 15.27 4.73
C PRO A 141 10.22 15.68 6.20
N LEU A 142 8.98 15.97 6.59
CA LEU A 142 8.60 16.31 7.96
C LEU A 142 8.02 15.07 8.63
N LEU A 143 8.15 14.99 9.95
CA LEU A 143 7.61 13.87 10.72
C LEU A 143 6.07 13.89 10.69
N PRO A 144 5.41 12.76 10.41
CA PRO A 144 3.95 12.68 10.50
C PRO A 144 3.47 12.91 11.93
N LEU A 145 2.35 13.61 12.06
CA LEU A 145 1.69 13.88 13.34
C LEU A 145 1.25 12.60 14.04
N THR A 146 1.11 12.64 15.36
CA THR A 146 0.39 11.60 16.09
C THR A 146 -1.09 11.60 15.68
N LEU A 147 -1.81 10.51 15.99
CA LEU A 147 -3.25 10.44 15.68
C LEU A 147 -4.00 11.61 16.33
N ASP A 148 -3.81 11.85 17.63
CA ASP A 148 -4.50 12.90 18.37
C ASP A 148 -4.22 14.30 17.79
N GLU A 149 -2.97 14.58 17.44
CA GLU A 149 -2.60 15.85 16.80
C GLU A 149 -3.25 16.01 15.42
N LEU A 150 -3.31 14.94 14.64
CA LEU A 150 -3.92 14.93 13.31
C LEU A 150 -5.42 15.20 13.42
N LEU A 151 -6.13 14.46 14.29
CA LEU A 151 -7.58 14.62 14.47
C LEU A 151 -7.92 16.03 14.96
N LYS A 152 -7.16 16.54 15.93
CA LYS A 152 -7.34 17.91 16.46
C LYS A 152 -7.14 19.00 15.40
N ARG A 153 -6.20 18.81 14.47
CA ARG A 153 -5.91 19.79 13.41
C ARG A 153 -6.84 19.68 12.21
N PHE A 154 -7.38 18.50 11.93
CA PHE A 154 -8.09 18.19 10.69
C PHE A 154 -9.46 17.54 10.97
N PRO A 155 -10.52 18.33 11.23
CA PRO A 155 -11.82 17.80 11.64
C PRO A 155 -12.47 16.82 10.64
N LYS A 156 -12.24 16.97 9.33
CA LYS A 156 -12.75 16.00 8.34
C LYS A 156 -12.08 14.64 8.46
N ALA A 157 -10.81 14.60 8.86
CA ALA A 157 -10.11 13.36 9.12
C ALA A 157 -10.62 12.67 10.39
N GLU A 158 -10.96 13.45 11.41
CA GLU A 158 -11.64 12.95 12.62
C GLU A 158 -12.99 12.32 12.29
N GLU A 159 -13.82 13.01 11.51
CA GLU A 159 -15.11 12.46 11.07
C GLU A 159 -14.93 11.12 10.33
N ARG A 160 -13.97 11.06 9.40
CA ARG A 160 -13.66 9.85 8.64
C ARG A 160 -13.15 8.71 9.53
N TYR A 161 -12.29 9.03 10.49
CA TYR A 161 -11.77 8.06 11.45
C TYR A 161 -12.92 7.37 12.21
N TYR A 162 -13.83 8.14 12.80
CA TYR A 162 -14.96 7.58 13.55
C TYR A 162 -15.96 6.85 12.66
N LYS A 163 -16.22 7.33 11.44
CA LYS A 163 -17.06 6.61 10.46
C LYS A 163 -16.47 5.25 10.13
N GLN A 164 -15.16 5.17 9.90
CA GLN A 164 -14.47 3.91 9.61
C GLN A 164 -14.50 2.98 10.83
N ALA A 165 -14.23 3.50 12.03
CA ALA A 165 -14.28 2.72 13.26
C ALA A 165 -15.67 2.10 13.46
N LEU A 166 -16.75 2.87 13.26
CA LEU A 166 -18.11 2.37 13.35
C LEU A 166 -18.42 1.31 12.28
N ALA A 167 -17.93 1.49 11.05
CA ALA A 167 -18.14 0.52 9.99
C ALA A 167 -17.45 -0.83 10.30
N VAL A 168 -16.20 -0.79 10.77
CA VAL A 168 -15.45 -2.00 11.15
C VAL A 168 -16.12 -2.70 12.33
N GLU A 169 -16.57 -1.95 13.33
CA GLU A 169 -17.20 -2.53 14.52
C GLU A 169 -18.52 -3.25 14.18
N LYS A 170 -19.31 -2.69 13.25
CA LYS A 170 -20.52 -3.35 12.73
C LYS A 170 -20.20 -4.65 12.00
N ILE A 171 -19.15 -4.66 11.18
CA ILE A 171 -18.71 -5.87 10.48
C ILE A 171 -18.27 -6.92 11.50
N ARG A 172 -17.43 -6.54 12.46
CA ARG A 172 -16.97 -7.43 13.53
C ARG A 172 -18.12 -8.08 14.28
N LYS A 173 -19.11 -7.28 14.70
CA LYS A 173 -20.29 -7.79 15.39
C LYS A 173 -21.08 -8.79 14.53
N ASN A 174 -21.28 -8.48 13.24
CA ASN A 174 -21.98 -9.37 12.33
C ASN A 174 -21.22 -10.70 12.14
N ASP A 175 -19.90 -10.65 12.03
CA ASP A 175 -19.06 -11.84 11.87
C ASP A 175 -19.06 -12.70 13.15
N GLU A 176 -19.04 -12.07 14.33
CA GLU A 176 -19.21 -12.76 15.62
C GLU A 176 -20.59 -13.43 15.74
N GLU A 177 -21.66 -12.74 15.34
CA GLU A 177 -23.02 -13.30 15.34
C GLU A 177 -23.14 -14.49 14.36
N LYS A 178 -22.58 -14.37 13.16
CA LYS A 178 -22.52 -15.48 12.19
C LYS A 178 -21.77 -16.67 12.75
N LYS A 179 -20.57 -16.44 13.31
CA LYS A 179 -19.74 -17.49 13.92
C LYS A 179 -20.49 -18.19 15.06
N ASN A 180 -21.14 -17.43 15.94
CA ASN A 180 -21.94 -17.98 17.03
C ASN A 180 -23.15 -18.77 16.52
N GLY A 181 -23.81 -18.29 15.47
CA GLY A 181 -24.90 -19.00 14.79
C GLY A 181 -24.45 -20.33 14.19
N ILE A 182 -23.28 -20.36 13.53
CA ILE A 182 -22.67 -21.59 13.00
C ILE A 182 -22.33 -22.55 14.14
N MET A 183 -21.71 -22.06 15.22
CA MET A 183 -21.40 -22.88 16.40
C MET A 183 -22.65 -23.49 17.05
N GLN A 184 -23.72 -22.70 17.24
CA GLN A 184 -24.98 -23.21 17.79
C GLN A 184 -25.64 -24.25 16.87
N ARG A 185 -25.56 -24.08 15.54
CA ARG A 185 -26.05 -25.08 14.58
C ARG A 185 -25.24 -26.37 14.68
N MET A 186 -23.91 -26.27 14.75
CA MET A 186 -23.03 -27.43 14.95
C MET A 186 -23.32 -28.15 16.27
N GLU A 187 -23.51 -27.42 17.38
CA GLU A 187 -23.87 -28.00 18.68
C GLU A 187 -25.24 -28.68 18.66
N ARG A 188 -26.26 -28.06 18.05
CA ARG A 188 -27.59 -28.69 17.88
C ARG A 188 -27.52 -29.95 17.02
N ARG A 189 -26.69 -29.96 15.96
CA ARG A 189 -26.46 -31.14 15.12
C ARG A 189 -25.75 -32.24 15.90
N LYS A 190 -24.70 -31.91 16.67
CA LYS A 190 -24.01 -32.84 17.58
C LYS A 190 -24.97 -33.44 18.61
N ALA A 191 -25.79 -32.63 19.27
CA ALA A 191 -26.77 -33.10 20.25
C ALA A 191 -27.83 -34.03 19.65
N LYS A 192 -28.34 -33.71 18.45
CA LYS A 192 -29.29 -34.57 17.71
C LYS A 192 -28.65 -35.89 17.28
N ALA A 193 -27.41 -35.86 16.76
CA ALA A 193 -26.69 -37.08 16.38
C ALA A 193 -26.42 -37.98 17.59
N HIS A 194 -26.07 -37.40 18.73
CA HIS A 194 -25.84 -38.12 19.98
C HIS A 194 -27.12 -38.75 20.55
N ALA A 195 -28.28 -38.11 20.36
CA ALA A 195 -29.59 -38.65 20.74
C ALA A 195 -30.09 -39.75 19.78
N ALA A 196 -29.67 -39.72 18.51
CA ALA A 196 -30.04 -40.69 17.48
C ALA A 196 -29.07 -41.89 17.38
N GLY A 197 -28.02 -41.94 18.20
CA GLY A 197 -27.03 -43.03 18.20
C GLY A 197 -26.15 -43.10 16.94
N THR A 198 -26.13 -42.05 16.11
CA THR A 198 -25.41 -42.00 14.83
C THR A 198 -24.10 -41.21 14.97
N LYS A 199 -23.03 -41.64 14.29
CA LYS A 199 -21.75 -40.89 14.28
C LYS A 199 -21.95 -39.51 13.66
N THR A 200 -21.35 -38.50 14.27
CA THR A 200 -21.43 -37.11 13.78
C THR A 200 -20.44 -36.90 12.65
N GLU A 201 -20.93 -36.83 11.41
CA GLU A 201 -20.15 -36.26 10.30
C GLU A 201 -20.38 -34.75 10.28
N VAL A 202 -19.28 -33.98 10.32
CA VAL A 202 -19.32 -32.53 10.14
C VAL A 202 -19.56 -32.28 8.66
N ALA A 203 -20.68 -31.64 8.31
CA ALA A 203 -21.00 -31.32 6.92
C ALA A 203 -19.94 -30.35 6.35
N SER A 204 -19.46 -30.61 5.12
CA SER A 204 -18.46 -29.79 4.43
C SER A 204 -18.86 -28.32 4.32
N ASP A 205 -20.15 -28.05 4.13
CA ASP A 205 -20.71 -26.70 4.02
C ASP A 205 -20.44 -25.83 5.27
N ASP A 206 -20.46 -26.42 6.47
CA ASP A 206 -20.23 -25.65 7.71
C ASP A 206 -18.74 -25.25 7.86
N LEU A 207 -17.82 -25.99 7.22
CA LEU A 207 -16.38 -25.71 7.22
C LEU A 207 -15.99 -24.68 6.16
N GLU A 208 -16.64 -24.70 4.99
CA GLU A 208 -16.46 -23.67 3.95
C GLU A 208 -17.01 -22.31 4.40
N ASP A 209 -18.16 -22.28 5.10
CA ASP A 209 -18.72 -21.05 5.68
C ASP A 209 -17.89 -20.48 6.87
N MET A 210 -16.89 -21.22 7.35
CA MET A 210 -15.95 -20.79 8.40
C MET A 210 -14.60 -20.32 7.85
N SER A 211 -14.31 -20.54 6.55
CA SER A 211 -13.14 -19.97 5.89
C SER A 211 -13.46 -18.57 5.39
N PHE A 212 -13.09 -17.57 6.20
CA PHE A 212 -13.06 -16.16 5.82
C PHE A 212 -11.91 -15.88 4.84
#